data_AF-A0A4Y8I537-F1
#
_entry.id   AF-A0A4Y8I537-F1
#
_cell.length_a   1.000
_cell.length_b   1.000
_cell.length_c   1.000
_cell.angle_alpha   90.00
_cell.angle_beta   90.00
_cell.angle_gamma   90.00
#
_symmetry.space_group_name_H-M   'P 1'
#
loop_
_entity.id
_entity.type
_entity.pdbx_description
1 polymer ?
#
loop_
_entity_poly.entity_id
_entity_poly.type
_entity_poly.pdbx_seq_one_letter_code
_entity_poly.pdbx_strand_id
1 'polypeptide(L)'
;MNIIEKHQKWMLHAIREAELALDEGEVPVGAVIVKDNKIIARGHNKREALNDPTAHAEILAITSAANHLEDWRLKGCTLYVTLEPCPMCAGASVNSKLEQIVFGARDADVGACGTVHDIAGGENPIHKISVLQGILEHDSKLLLTKFFNSIRKEKNPDSE
;
A
#
# COMPACT_ATOMS: atom_id res chain seq x y z
N MET A 1 11.98 18.67 -10.39
CA MET A 1 11.43 17.30 -10.32
C MET A 1 10.04 17.36 -10.91
N ASN A 2 9.78 16.64 -11.99
CA ASN A 2 8.43 16.59 -12.57
C ASN A 2 7.48 15.81 -11.62
N ILE A 3 6.16 15.92 -11.84
CA ILE A 3 5.15 15.34 -10.93
C ILE A 3 5.34 13.81 -10.79
N ILE A 4 5.71 13.12 -11.87
CA ILE A 4 5.90 11.66 -11.87
C ILE A 4 7.14 11.27 -11.04
N GLU A 5 8.27 11.96 -11.22
CA GLU A 5 9.49 11.75 -10.46
C GLU A 5 9.26 11.91 -8.93
N LYS A 6 8.38 12.86 -8.54
CA LYS A 6 7.97 13.02 -7.13
C LYS A 6 7.32 11.74 -6.61
N HIS A 7 6.37 11.20 -7.34
CA HIS A 7 5.65 10.00 -6.90
C HIS A 7 6.56 8.77 -6.92
N GLN A 8 7.44 8.63 -7.92
CA GLN A 8 8.44 7.56 -7.97
C GLN A 8 9.37 7.60 -6.76
N LYS A 9 9.87 8.78 -6.36
CA LYS A 9 10.70 8.93 -5.16
C LYS A 9 10.03 8.34 -3.92
N TRP A 10 8.75 8.65 -3.69
CA TRP A 10 8.03 8.16 -2.51
C TRP A 10 7.67 6.68 -2.64
N MET A 11 7.32 6.22 -3.84
CA MET A 11 7.07 4.81 -4.10
C MET A 11 8.31 3.94 -3.87
N LEU A 12 9.51 4.43 -4.18
CA LEU A 12 10.75 3.71 -3.82
C LEU A 12 10.89 3.49 -2.31
N HIS A 13 10.37 4.40 -1.48
CA HIS A 13 10.34 4.17 -0.03
C HIS A 13 9.30 3.12 0.37
N ALA A 14 8.15 3.06 -0.30
CA ALA A 14 7.16 1.99 -0.08
C ALA A 14 7.69 0.62 -0.56
N ILE A 15 8.46 0.58 -1.64
CA ILE A 15 9.14 -0.64 -2.13
C ILE A 15 10.13 -1.15 -1.08
N ARG A 16 10.89 -0.28 -0.42
CA ARG A 16 11.77 -0.70 0.69
C ARG A 16 11.01 -1.32 1.85
N GLU A 17 9.82 -0.82 2.17
CA GLU A 17 8.95 -1.46 3.18
C GLU A 17 8.47 -2.84 2.69
N ALA A 18 8.12 -2.97 1.40
CA ALA A 18 7.73 -4.24 0.81
C ALA A 18 8.86 -5.27 0.80
N GLU A 19 10.11 -4.83 0.63
CA GLU A 19 11.31 -5.66 0.78
C GLU A 19 11.47 -6.17 2.23
N LEU A 20 11.17 -5.34 3.24
CA LEU A 20 11.16 -5.79 4.64
C LEU A 20 10.09 -6.86 4.90
N ALA A 21 8.88 -6.69 4.37
CA ALA A 21 7.87 -7.76 4.43
C ALA A 21 8.37 -9.04 3.75
N LEU A 22 9.02 -8.95 2.59
CA LEU A 22 9.58 -10.11 1.91
C LEU A 22 10.62 -10.84 2.79
N ASP A 23 11.52 -10.10 3.41
CA ASP A 23 12.57 -10.63 4.30
C ASP A 23 11.96 -11.29 5.56
N GLU A 24 10.80 -10.80 6.01
CA GLU A 24 10.01 -11.36 7.12
C GLU A 24 9.14 -12.56 6.70
N GLY A 25 9.13 -12.96 5.42
CA GLY A 25 8.31 -14.05 4.89
C GLY A 25 6.82 -13.70 4.70
N GLU A 26 6.50 -12.41 4.67
CA GLU A 26 5.17 -11.85 4.46
C GLU A 26 4.93 -11.55 2.97
N VAL A 27 3.65 -11.46 2.56
CA VAL A 27 3.32 -10.93 1.23
C VAL A 27 3.95 -9.55 1.06
N PRO A 28 4.77 -9.28 0.03
CA PRO A 28 5.62 -8.09 -0.03
C PRO A 28 4.83 -6.86 -0.48
N VAL A 29 4.07 -6.31 0.46
CA VAL A 29 3.34 -5.05 0.31
C VAL A 29 3.89 -4.06 1.32
N GLY A 30 4.22 -2.86 0.83
CA GLY A 30 4.79 -1.79 1.63
C GLY A 30 4.07 -0.48 1.34
N ALA A 31 4.04 0.39 2.35
CA ALA A 31 3.34 1.65 2.32
C ALA A 31 4.09 2.75 3.08
N VAL A 32 3.99 3.98 2.58
CA VAL A 32 4.43 5.19 3.29
C VAL A 32 3.38 6.29 3.19
N ILE A 33 3.26 7.10 4.25
CA ILE A 33 2.40 8.28 4.24
C ILE A 33 3.27 9.54 4.28
N VAL A 34 2.99 10.46 3.35
CA VAL A 34 3.73 11.70 3.17
C VAL A 34 2.82 12.90 3.47
N LYS A 35 3.35 13.85 4.23
CA LYS A 35 2.76 15.17 4.48
C LYS A 35 3.86 16.22 4.39
N ASP A 36 3.59 17.36 3.75
CA ASP A 36 4.55 18.47 3.62
C ASP A 36 5.95 18.04 3.12
N ASN A 37 5.97 17.17 2.09
CA ASN A 37 7.18 16.56 1.51
C ASN A 37 8.06 15.76 2.50
N LYS A 38 7.48 15.27 3.59
CA LYS A 38 8.15 14.39 4.57
C LYS A 38 7.34 13.11 4.76
N ILE A 39 8.05 11.99 4.91
CA ILE A 39 7.42 10.74 5.33
C ILE A 39 7.13 10.86 6.82
N ILE A 40 5.86 10.71 7.20
CA ILE A 40 5.41 10.76 8.60
C ILE A 40 5.08 9.37 9.14
N ALA A 41 4.88 8.39 8.27
CA ALA A 41 4.61 7.01 8.66
C ALA A 41 5.04 6.02 7.58
N ARG A 42 5.30 4.79 8.03
CA ARG A 42 5.72 3.64 7.24
C ARG A 42 4.96 2.41 7.73
N GLY A 43 4.71 1.47 6.83
CA GLY A 43 4.11 0.19 7.15
C GLY A 43 4.42 -0.82 6.07
N HIS A 44 4.54 -2.07 6.45
CA HIS A 44 4.58 -3.21 5.53
C HIS A 44 3.68 -4.30 6.08
N ASN A 45 3.23 -5.22 5.23
CA ASN A 45 2.35 -6.29 5.65
C ASN A 45 2.98 -7.11 6.80
N LYS A 46 2.22 -7.32 7.87
CA LYS A 46 2.62 -8.13 9.05
C LYS A 46 1.51 -9.07 9.50
N ARG A 47 0.65 -9.51 8.56
CA ARG A 47 -0.54 -10.31 8.85
C ARG A 47 -0.20 -11.59 9.62
N GLU A 48 0.78 -12.35 9.13
CA GLU A 48 1.20 -13.62 9.74
C GLU A 48 1.98 -13.36 11.04
N ALA A 49 2.91 -12.41 11.04
CA ALA A 49 3.77 -12.07 12.18
C ALA A 49 2.96 -11.59 13.40
N LEU A 50 1.88 -10.84 13.18
CA LEU A 50 1.02 -10.32 14.24
C LEU A 50 -0.21 -11.18 14.52
N ASN A 51 -0.47 -12.23 13.72
CA ASN A 51 -1.73 -12.96 13.71
C ASN A 51 -2.96 -12.02 13.65
N ASP A 52 -2.85 -10.95 12.85
CA ASP A 52 -3.85 -9.89 12.75
C ASP A 52 -4.31 -9.78 11.30
N PRO A 53 -5.58 -10.12 10.99
CA PRO A 53 -6.10 -10.06 9.63
C PRO A 53 -6.16 -8.63 9.08
N THR A 54 -6.00 -7.61 9.92
CA THR A 54 -6.02 -6.20 9.54
C THR A 54 -4.63 -5.58 9.37
N ALA A 55 -3.56 -6.31 9.69
CA ALA A 55 -2.17 -5.81 9.66
C ALA A 55 -1.57 -5.69 8.25
N HIS A 56 -2.34 -5.11 7.33
CA HIS A 56 -1.89 -4.69 6.01
C HIS A 56 -1.02 -3.42 6.10
N ALA A 57 -0.15 -3.23 5.12
CA ALA A 57 0.80 -2.12 5.08
C ALA A 57 0.11 -0.76 5.24
N GLU A 58 -1.02 -0.56 4.56
CA GLU A 58 -1.80 0.68 4.58
C GLU A 58 -2.41 0.95 5.95
N ILE A 59 -2.97 -0.07 6.61
CA ILE A 59 -3.59 0.07 7.94
C ILE A 59 -2.54 0.45 8.98
N LEU A 60 -1.39 -0.23 8.94
CA LEU A 60 -0.28 0.06 9.85
C LEU A 60 0.27 1.48 9.62
N ALA A 61 0.43 1.88 8.36
CA ALA A 61 0.88 3.24 8.02
C ALA A 61 -0.13 4.31 8.43
N ILE A 62 -1.44 4.10 8.20
CA ILE A 62 -2.52 5.02 8.61
C ILE A 62 -2.51 5.21 10.13
N THR A 63 -2.45 4.11 10.89
CA THR A 63 -2.40 4.14 12.35
C THR A 63 -1.17 4.88 12.86
N SER A 64 0.00 4.58 12.28
CA SER A 64 1.24 5.27 12.62
C SER A 64 1.19 6.77 12.28
N ALA A 65 0.57 7.17 11.17
CA ALA A 65 0.43 8.57 10.79
C ALA A 65 -0.53 9.32 11.72
N ALA A 66 -1.64 8.70 12.09
CA ALA A 66 -2.60 9.28 13.03
C ALA A 66 -1.96 9.53 14.40
N ASN A 67 -1.18 8.56 14.88
CA ASN A 67 -0.40 8.72 16.12
C ASN A 67 0.65 9.84 16.01
N HIS A 68 1.36 9.93 14.87
CA HIS A 68 2.34 11.00 14.65
C HIS A 68 1.73 12.41 14.64
N LEU A 69 0.51 12.54 14.11
CA LEU A 69 -0.20 13.83 14.03
C LEU A 69 -1.04 14.13 15.27
N GLU A 70 -1.21 13.16 16.17
CA GLU A 70 -2.18 13.20 17.27
C GLU A 70 -3.61 13.53 16.79
N ASP A 71 -3.95 13.11 15.56
CA ASP A 71 -5.26 13.31 14.94
C ASP A 71 -5.57 12.14 14.02
N TRP A 72 -6.79 11.59 14.11
CA TRP A 72 -7.26 10.53 13.21
C TRP A 72 -7.50 11.03 11.78
N ARG A 73 -7.58 12.36 11.58
CA ARG A 73 -7.75 12.98 10.26
C ARG A 73 -6.40 13.25 9.61
N LEU A 74 -6.09 12.48 8.58
CA LEU A 74 -4.89 12.57 7.76
C LEU A 74 -5.05 13.56 6.60
N LYS A 75 -5.67 14.72 6.85
CA LYS A 75 -5.77 15.80 5.85
C LYS A 75 -4.38 16.27 5.43
N GLY A 76 -4.21 16.65 4.16
CA GLY A 76 -2.93 17.00 3.57
C GLY A 76 -1.98 15.82 3.31
N CYS A 77 -2.40 14.57 3.61
CA CYS A 77 -1.54 13.41 3.51
C CYS A 77 -1.80 12.62 2.23
N THR A 78 -0.73 12.07 1.66
CA THR A 78 -0.74 11.13 0.54
C THR A 78 -0.23 9.78 0.99
N LEU A 79 -1.01 8.73 0.74
CA LEU A 79 -0.59 7.34 0.90
C LEU A 79 0.09 6.86 -0.39
N TYR A 80 1.26 6.26 -0.26
CA TYR A 80 1.96 5.53 -1.32
C TYR A 80 1.99 4.05 -0.93
N VAL A 81 1.55 3.14 -1.80
CA VAL A 81 1.49 1.70 -1.53
C VAL A 81 1.88 0.88 -2.76
N THR A 82 2.62 -0.21 -2.59
CA THR A 82 3.14 -0.98 -3.73
C THR A 82 2.07 -1.77 -4.48
N LEU A 83 0.97 -2.14 -3.82
CA LEU A 83 -0.17 -2.85 -4.39
C LEU A 83 -1.47 -2.05 -4.19
N GLU A 84 -2.39 -2.16 -5.12
CA GLU A 84 -3.70 -1.50 -5.03
C GLU A 84 -4.43 -1.88 -3.73
N PRO A 85 -4.92 -0.90 -2.95
CA PRO A 85 -5.63 -1.18 -1.71
C PRO A 85 -6.86 -2.08 -1.90
N CYS A 86 -6.99 -3.07 -1.02
CA CYS A 86 -8.20 -3.90 -0.90
C CYS A 86 -9.37 -3.11 -0.27
N PRO A 87 -10.60 -3.67 -0.18
CA PRO A 87 -11.76 -2.93 0.33
C PRO A 87 -11.58 -2.38 1.75
N MET A 88 -10.91 -3.13 2.62
CA MET A 88 -10.58 -2.70 3.97
C MET A 88 -9.68 -1.46 3.97
N CYS A 89 -8.59 -1.49 3.21
CA CYS A 89 -7.60 -0.41 3.20
C CYS A 89 -8.12 0.83 2.47
N ALA A 90 -8.89 0.65 1.40
CA ALA A 90 -9.59 1.74 0.72
C ALA A 90 -10.61 2.41 1.67
N GLY A 91 -11.41 1.63 2.39
CA GLY A 91 -12.36 2.14 3.39
C GLY A 91 -11.67 2.89 4.54
N ALA A 92 -10.56 2.34 5.05
CA ALA A 92 -9.75 3.00 6.08
C ALA A 92 -9.17 4.34 5.58
N SER A 93 -8.78 4.41 4.31
CA SER A 93 -8.29 5.65 3.69
C SER A 93 -9.38 6.72 3.62
N VAL A 94 -10.61 6.35 3.23
CA VAL A 94 -11.78 7.25 3.22
C VAL A 94 -12.15 7.72 4.63
N ASN A 95 -12.11 6.80 5.60
CA ASN A 95 -12.42 7.13 6.99
C ASN A 95 -11.37 8.07 7.60
N SER A 96 -10.09 7.85 7.33
CA SER A 96 -8.98 8.67 7.82
C SER A 96 -8.82 10.02 7.11
N LYS A 97 -9.62 10.31 6.08
CA LYS A 97 -9.58 11.60 5.35
C LYS A 97 -8.23 11.84 4.63
N LEU A 98 -7.62 10.78 4.11
CA LEU A 98 -6.49 10.89 3.20
C LEU A 98 -6.90 11.65 1.93
N GLU A 99 -6.05 12.57 1.46
CA GLU A 99 -6.37 13.35 0.26
C GLU A 99 -6.06 12.58 -1.02
N GLN A 100 -5.04 11.73 -0.98
CA GLN A 100 -4.57 11.03 -2.17
C GLN A 100 -4.02 9.64 -1.84
N ILE A 101 -4.33 8.69 -2.72
CA ILE A 101 -3.72 7.36 -2.78
C ILE A 101 -2.90 7.28 -4.07
N VAL A 102 -1.67 6.82 -3.96
CA VAL A 102 -0.78 6.53 -5.07
C VAL A 102 -0.34 5.08 -4.97
N PHE A 103 -0.65 4.26 -5.97
CA PHE A 103 -0.26 2.85 -5.92
C PHE A 103 0.56 2.39 -7.13
N GLY A 104 1.33 1.32 -6.90
CA GLY A 104 2.17 0.69 -7.91
C GLY A 104 1.39 -0.28 -8.78
N ALA A 105 1.33 -1.53 -8.37
CA ALA A 105 0.64 -2.59 -9.10
C ALA A 105 -0.87 -2.60 -8.83
N ARG A 106 -1.67 -2.92 -9.86
CA ARG A 106 -3.09 -3.25 -9.69
C ARG A 106 -3.26 -4.63 -9.06
N ASP A 107 -4.34 -4.80 -8.31
CA ASP A 107 -4.76 -6.08 -7.76
C ASP A 107 -6.03 -6.56 -8.49
N ALA A 108 -5.87 -7.60 -9.31
CA ALA A 108 -6.95 -8.13 -10.14
C ALA A 108 -7.99 -8.94 -9.34
N ASP A 109 -7.65 -9.38 -8.13
CA ASP A 109 -8.50 -10.25 -7.32
C ASP A 109 -9.34 -9.44 -6.35
N VAL A 110 -8.76 -8.40 -5.72
CA VAL A 110 -9.41 -7.63 -4.64
C VAL A 110 -9.22 -6.11 -4.72
N GLY A 111 -8.62 -5.57 -5.77
CA GLY A 111 -8.34 -4.13 -5.89
C GLY A 111 -9.58 -3.25 -5.76
N ALA A 112 -9.57 -2.29 -4.84
CA ALA A 112 -10.74 -1.47 -4.49
C ALA A 112 -10.58 0.02 -4.80
N CYS A 113 -9.60 0.38 -5.63
CA CYS A 113 -9.37 1.75 -6.11
C CYS A 113 -9.51 1.85 -7.63
N GLY A 114 -10.38 1.03 -8.22
CA GLY A 114 -10.75 1.08 -9.63
C GLY A 114 -10.50 -0.21 -10.42
N THR A 115 -9.99 -1.30 -9.82
CA THR A 115 -9.87 -2.60 -10.51
C THR A 115 -11.12 -3.48 -10.34
N VAL A 116 -11.44 -3.90 -9.12
CA VAL A 116 -12.63 -4.73 -8.81
C VAL A 116 -13.75 -3.89 -8.22
N HIS A 117 -13.40 -3.02 -7.28
CA HIS A 117 -14.29 -2.02 -6.69
C HIS A 117 -13.67 -0.63 -6.81
N ASP A 118 -14.50 0.41 -6.63
CA ASP A 118 -14.01 1.78 -6.53
C ASP A 118 -14.59 2.47 -5.28
N ILE A 119 -14.00 2.15 -4.13
CA ILE A 119 -14.39 2.73 -2.83
C ILE A 119 -13.84 4.15 -2.66
N ALA A 120 -12.66 4.43 -3.23
CA ALA A 120 -12.01 5.73 -3.12
C ALA A 120 -12.59 6.79 -4.08
N GLY A 121 -13.04 6.37 -5.27
CA GLY A 121 -13.53 7.21 -6.37
C GLY A 121 -15.01 7.09 -6.71
N GLY A 122 -15.78 6.22 -6.03
CA GLY A 122 -17.20 5.97 -6.30
C GLY A 122 -18.12 7.19 -6.22
N GLU A 123 -19.37 7.04 -6.68
CA GLU A 123 -20.28 8.16 -6.98
C GLU A 123 -20.68 9.04 -5.77
N ASN A 124 -20.57 8.57 -4.53
CA ASN A 124 -20.92 9.33 -3.32
C ASN A 124 -20.02 8.98 -2.12
N PRO A 125 -18.72 9.32 -2.13
CA PRO A 125 -17.83 8.95 -1.05
C PRO A 125 -18.02 9.90 0.14
N ILE A 126 -17.98 9.37 1.37
CA ILE A 126 -18.00 10.17 2.61
C ILE A 126 -16.82 11.17 2.63
N HIS A 127 -15.73 10.85 1.93
CA HIS A 127 -14.62 11.75 1.62
C HIS A 127 -14.01 11.34 0.29
N LYS A 128 -13.89 12.29 -0.65
CA LYS A 128 -13.33 12.03 -1.98
C LYS A 128 -11.80 11.99 -1.91
N ILE A 129 -11.21 10.92 -2.43
CA ILE A 129 -9.77 10.70 -2.50
C ILE A 129 -9.31 10.78 -3.96
N SER A 130 -8.20 11.48 -4.23
CA SER A 130 -7.55 11.41 -5.53
C SER A 130 -6.75 10.11 -5.65
N VAL A 131 -6.90 9.37 -6.76
CA VAL A 131 -6.18 8.11 -6.99
C VAL A 131 -5.23 8.28 -8.17
N LEU A 132 -3.96 7.91 -7.97
CA LEU A 132 -2.95 7.76 -9.03
C LEU A 132 -2.41 6.32 -8.99
N GLN A 133 -2.28 5.71 -10.17
CA GLN A 133 -1.94 4.30 -10.32
C GLN A 133 -0.72 4.10 -11.20
N GLY A 134 -0.10 2.93 -11.13
CA GLY A 134 0.96 2.52 -12.06
C GLY A 134 2.35 3.08 -11.74
N ILE A 135 2.55 3.70 -10.56
CA ILE A 135 3.86 4.27 -10.20
C ILE A 135 4.80 3.15 -9.79
N LEU A 136 5.85 2.91 -10.59
CA LEU A 136 6.78 1.78 -10.38
C LEU A 136 6.04 0.43 -10.28
N GLU A 137 5.05 0.25 -11.15
CA GLU A 137 4.25 -0.98 -11.22
C GLU A 137 5.09 -2.23 -11.47
N HIS A 138 6.09 -2.13 -12.36
CA HIS A 138 6.97 -3.25 -12.68
C HIS A 138 7.73 -3.75 -11.45
N ASP A 139 8.35 -2.83 -10.70
CA ASP A 139 9.11 -3.15 -9.48
C ASP A 139 8.20 -3.78 -8.41
N SER A 140 7.00 -3.25 -8.25
CA SER A 140 6.01 -3.77 -7.30
C SER A 140 5.55 -5.19 -7.67
N LYS A 141 5.29 -5.45 -8.95
CA LYS A 141 4.94 -6.79 -9.45
C LYS A 141 6.08 -7.80 -9.31
N LEU A 142 7.32 -7.33 -9.48
CA LEU A 142 8.50 -8.19 -9.37
C LEU A 142 8.65 -8.77 -7.96
N LEU A 143 8.39 -7.97 -6.92
CA LEU A 143 8.40 -8.45 -5.52
C LEU A 143 7.35 -9.54 -5.28
N LEU A 144 6.09 -9.30 -5.69
CA LEU A 144 5.01 -10.29 -5.57
C LEU A 144 5.36 -11.60 -6.30
N THR A 145 5.90 -11.48 -7.51
CA THR A 145 6.32 -12.64 -8.31
C THR A 145 7.43 -13.43 -7.61
N LYS A 146 8.43 -12.75 -7.05
CA LYS A 146 9.52 -13.40 -6.29
C LYS A 146 8.96 -14.19 -5.10
N PHE A 147 8.06 -13.59 -4.33
CA PHE A 147 7.44 -14.21 -3.16
C PHE A 147 6.59 -15.45 -3.51
N PHE A 148 5.69 -15.36 -4.47
CA PHE A 148 4.86 -16.52 -4.82
C PHE A 148 5.65 -17.64 -5.49
N ASN A 149 6.76 -17.31 -6.18
CA ASN A 149 7.66 -18.32 -6.71
C ASN A 149 8.46 -19.03 -5.59
N SER A 150 8.91 -18.33 -4.54
CA SER A 150 9.59 -18.98 -3.41
C SER A 150 8.64 -19.93 -2.68
N ILE A 151 7.40 -19.52 -2.40
CA ILE A 151 6.38 -20.39 -1.78
C ILE A 151 6.11 -21.65 -2.63
N ARG A 152 6.02 -21.51 -3.96
CA ARG A 152 5.78 -22.66 -4.85
C ARG A 152 6.93 -23.65 -4.81
N LYS A 153 8.18 -23.17 -4.80
CA LYS A 153 9.38 -24.01 -4.69
C LYS A 153 9.45 -24.74 -3.35
N GLU A 154 9.11 -24.07 -2.26
CA GLU A 154 9.05 -24.70 -0.94
C GLU A 154 7.99 -25.81 -0.85
N LYS A 155 6.84 -25.64 -1.53
CA LYS A 155 5.79 -26.66 -1.57
C LYS A 155 6.10 -27.82 -2.51
N ASN A 156 6.88 -27.59 -3.57
CA ASN A 156 7.27 -28.59 -4.56
C ASN A 156 8.80 -28.57 -4.79
N PRO A 157 9.60 -29.14 -3.87
CA PRO A 157 11.06 -29.13 -3.98
C PRO A 157 11.61 -29.93 -5.18
N ASP A 158 10.82 -30.84 -5.78
CA ASP A 158 11.26 -31.76 -6.84
C ASP A 158 10.82 -31.36 -8.27
N SER A 159 10.34 -30.13 -8.50
CA SER A 159 9.98 -29.65 -9.84
C SER A 159 11.07 -28.75 -10.44
N GLU A 160 12.12 -29.37 -10.98
CA GLU A 160 13.04 -28.78 -11.97
C GLU A 160 12.98 -29.54 -13.29
#